data_AF-A0A7V9DL37-F1
#
_entry.id   AF-A0A7V9DL37-F1
#
_cell.length_a   1.000
_cell.length_b   1.000
_cell.length_c   1.000
_cell.angle_alpha   90.00
_cell.angle_beta   90.00
_cell.angle_gamma   90.00
#
_symmetry.space_group_name_H-M   'P 1'
#
loop_
_entity.id
_entity.type
_entity.pdbx_description
1 polymer ?
#
loop_
_entity_poly.entity_id
_entity_poly.type
_entity_poly.pdbx_seq_one_letter_code
_entity_poly.pdbx_strand_id
1 'polypeptide(L)' 'MRAMTALPTGTVTLLFTDIEGSTLLLRRLGERYGEVLSQQRAILRSCFARHDGHELGTEGDSFFV' A
#
# COMPACT_ATOMS: atom_id res chain seq x y z
N MET A 1 12.90 13.74 12.53
CA MET A 1 11.53 14.30 12.52
C MET A 1 11.02 14.17 11.10
N ARG A 2 10.15 13.18 10.80
CA ARG A 2 9.57 13.02 9.46
C ARG A 2 8.64 14.20 9.22
N ALA A 3 8.78 14.92 8.11
CA ALA A 3 7.82 15.94 7.71
C ALA A 3 6.45 15.25 7.57
N MET A 4 5.50 15.61 8.43
CA MET A 4 4.10 15.29 8.17
C MET A 4 3.67 16.18 7.02
N THR A 5 3.64 15.63 5.81
CA THR A 5 2.96 16.28 4.69
C THR A 5 1.54 16.62 5.15
N ALA A 6 1.11 17.85 4.95
CA ALA A 6 -0.23 18.25 5.37
C ALA A 6 -1.27 17.37 4.66
N LEU A 7 -2.16 16.73 5.44
CA LEU A 7 -3.22 15.91 4.88
C LEU A 7 -4.19 16.78 4.06
N PRO A 8 -4.77 16.23 2.98
CA PRO A 8 -5.75 16.96 2.18
C PRO A 8 -6.98 17.32 3.03
N THR A 9 -7.59 18.48 2.74
CA THR A 9 -8.80 18.97 3.40
C THR A 9 -9.93 19.17 2.38
N GLY A 10 -11.19 19.18 2.85
CA GLY A 10 -12.37 19.25 2.00
C GLY A 10 -12.95 17.86 1.68
N THR A 11 -13.52 17.69 0.49
CA THR A 11 -14.00 16.37 0.03
C THR A 11 -12.81 15.51 -0.37
N VAL A 12 -12.64 14.39 0.32
CA VAL A 12 -11.58 13.42 0.05
C VAL A 12 -12.17 12.11 -0.48
N THR A 13 -11.41 11.44 -1.36
CA THR A 13 -11.67 10.06 -1.77
C THR A 13 -10.68 9.16 -1.06
N LEU A 14 -11.19 8.12 -0.42
CA LEU A 14 -10.39 7.15 0.32
C LEU A 14 -10.26 5.87 -0.49
N LEU A 15 -9.05 5.33 -0.59
CA LEU A 15 -8.77 4.06 -1.24
C LEU A 15 -8.19 3.07 -0.23
N PHE A 16 -8.80 1.90 -0.17
CA PHE A 16 -8.31 0.74 0.56
C PHE A 16 -8.01 -0.38 -0.42
N THR A 17 -6.85 -1.00 -0.27
CA THR A 17 -6.45 -2.17 -1.07
C THR A 17 -6.00 -3.29 -0.17
N ASP A 18 -6.22 -4.54 -0.56
CA ASP A 18 -5.64 -5.72 0.08
C ASP A 18 -5.34 -6.79 -0.99
N ILE A 19 -4.43 -7.73 -0.73
CA ILE A 19 -4.21 -8.84 -1.66
C ILE A 19 -5.20 -9.96 -1.33
N GLU A 20 -6.11 -10.23 -2.26
CA GLU A 20 -7.00 -11.37 -2.12
C GLU A 20 -6.19 -12.68 -1.98
N GLY A 21 -6.48 -13.44 -0.92
CA GLY A 21 -5.80 -14.70 -0.66
C GLY A 21 -4.36 -14.55 -0.15
N SER A 22 -3.98 -13.39 0.39
CA SER A 22 -2.64 -13.10 0.95
C SER A 22 -2.14 -14.17 1.92
N THR A 23 -3.02 -14.71 2.77
CA THR A 23 -2.66 -15.79 3.71
C THR A 23 -2.30 -17.09 2.99
N LEU A 24 -2.99 -17.42 1.90
CA LEU A 24 -2.65 -18.60 1.09
C LEU A 24 -1.35 -18.38 0.32
N LEU A 25 -1.15 -17.18 -0.23
CA LEU A 25 0.09 -16.80 -0.92
C LEU A 25 1.28 -16.85 0.04
N LEU A 26 1.15 -16.32 1.25
CA LEU A 26 2.16 -16.39 2.30
C LEU A 26 2.56 -17.84 2.59
N ARG A 27 1.58 -18.73 2.79
CA ARG A 27 1.86 -20.16 3.04
C ARG A 27 2.55 -20.85 1.86
N ARG A 28 2.17 -20.51 0.63
CA ARG A 28 2.72 -21.12 -0.60
C ARG A 28 4.12 -20.62 -0.93
N LEU A 29 4.40 -19.34 -0.69
CA LEU A 29 5.65 -18.69 -1.06
C LEU A 29 6.70 -18.69 0.06
N GLY A 30 6.27 -18.79 1.32
CA GLY A 30 7.16 -18.76 2.48
C GLY A 30 8.03 -17.51 2.49
N GLU A 31 9.34 -17.69 2.64
CA GLU A 31 10.34 -16.61 2.65
C GLU A 31 10.27 -15.68 1.43
N ARG A 32 9.81 -16.19 0.27
CA ARG A 32 9.70 -15.40 -0.96
C ARG A 32 8.52 -14.41 -0.94
N TYR A 33 7.59 -14.54 0.00
CA TYR A 33 6.43 -13.65 0.08
C TYR A 33 6.86 -12.19 0.30
N GLY A 34 7.91 -11.96 1.09
CA GLY A 34 8.42 -10.61 1.35
C GLY A 34 8.90 -9.87 0.10
N GLU A 35 9.54 -10.59 -0.83
CA GLU A 35 9.98 -10.04 -2.12
C GLU A 35 8.79 -9.67 -3.01
N VAL A 36 7.81 -10.58 -3.12
CA VAL A 36 6.58 -10.36 -3.90
C VAL A 36 5.78 -9.18 -3.35
N LEU A 37 5.62 -9.11 -2.03
CA LEU A 37 4.96 -8.00 -1.36
C LEU A 37 5.70 -6.68 -1.61
N SER A 38 7.04 -6.69 -1.59
CA SER A 38 7.84 -5.48 -1.86
C SER A 38 7.67 -4.98 -3.30
N GLN A 39 7.60 -5.90 -4.27
CA GLN A 39 7.35 -5.56 -5.67
C GLN A 39 5.93 -4.98 -5.87
N GLN A 40 4.92 -5.61 -5.27
CA GLN A 40 3.54 -5.12 -5.32
C GLN A 40 3.42 -3.71 -4.70
N ARG A 41 4.05 -3.48 -3.54
CA ARG A 41 4.13 -2.15 -2.91
C ARG A 41 4.80 -1.10 -3.80
N ALA A 42 5.87 -1.45 -4.52
CA ALA A 42 6.54 -0.53 -5.44
C ALA A 42 5.63 -0.12 -6.60
N ILE A 43 4.88 -1.07 -7.18
CA ILE A 43 3.91 -0.81 -8.24
C ILE A 43 2.81 0.13 -7.74
N LEU A 44 2.18 -0.19 -6.61
CA LEU A 44 1.09 0.61 -6.05
C LEU A 44 1.55 2.04 -5.70
N ARG A 45 2.70 2.20 -5.05
CA ARG A 45 3.27 3.53 -4.76
C ARG A 45 3.53 4.35 -6.02
N SER A 46 3.99 3.72 -7.10
CA SER A 46 4.19 4.41 -8.38
C SER A 46 2.86 4.92 -8.96
N CYS A 47 1.78 4.14 -8.82
CA CYS A 47 0.45 4.54 -9.24
C CYS A 47 -0.08 5.70 -8.38
N PHE A 48 0.02 5.60 -7.05
CA PHE A 48 -0.43 6.67 -6.15
C PHE A 48 0.30 7.98 -6.43
N ALA A 49 1.63 7.94 -6.55
CA ALA A 49 2.44 9.12 -6.87
C ALA A 49 2.08 9.74 -8.22
N ARG A 50 1.79 8.92 -9.24
CA ARG A 50 1.35 9.40 -10.56
C ARG A 50 0.01 10.12 -10.53
N HIS A 51 -0.84 9.81 -9.55
CA HIS A 51 -2.19 10.35 -9.40
C HIS A 51 -2.33 11.30 -8.20
N ASP A 52 -1.22 11.83 -7.68
CA ASP A 52 -1.18 12.74 -6.51
C ASP A 52 -1.85 12.18 -5.23
N GLY A 53 -1.91 10.86 -5.11
CA GLY A 53 -2.43 10.17 -3.93
C GLY A 53 -1.54 10.32 -2.71
N HIS A 54 -2.14 10.40 -1.51
CA HIS A 54 -1.43 10.54 -0.24
C HIS A 54 -1.46 9.23 0.56
N GLU A 55 -0.39 8.43 0.50
CA GLU A 55 -0.27 7.21 1.31
C GLU A 55 -0.32 7.55 2.81
N LEU A 56 -1.36 7.06 3.49
CA LEU A 56 -1.51 7.17 4.95
C LEU A 56 -0.75 6.05 5.66
N GLY A 57 -0.67 4.86 5.03
CA GLY A 57 0.14 3.76 5.53
C GLY A 57 -0.28 2.40 5.00
N THR A 58 0.24 1.36 5.66
CA THR A 58 0.00 -0.05 5.33
C THR A 58 -0.27 -0.84 6.60
N GLU A 59 -1.18 -1.81 6.55
CA GLU A 59 -1.37 -2.82 7.59
C GLU A 59 -1.33 -4.22 6.95
N GLY A 60 -0.32 -5.02 7.29
CA GLY A 60 -0.07 -6.26 6.56
C GLY A 60 0.26 -6.00 5.09
N ASP A 61 -0.48 -6.61 4.18
CA ASP A 61 -0.39 -6.39 2.73
C ASP A 61 -1.30 -5.28 2.19
N SER A 62 -2.10 -4.67 3.06
CA SER A 62 -3.02 -3.60 2.69
C SER A 62 -2.35 -2.22 2.56
N PHE A 63 -3.01 -1.33 1.80
CA PHE A 63 -2.71 0.11 1.76
C PHE A 63 -3.94 0.92 2.13
N PHE A 64 -3.69 2.07 2.76
CA PHE A 64 -4.65 3.16 2.90
C PHE A 64 -4.07 4.43 2.28
N VAL A 65 -4.80 5.00 1.31
CA VAL A 65 -4.45 6.20 0.54
C VAL A 65 -5.61 7.19 0.55
#